data_AF-A0A062GND0-F1
#
_entry.id   AF-A0A062GND0-F1
#
_cell.length_a   1.000
_cell.length_b   1.000
_cell.length_c   1.000
_cell.angle_alpha   90.00
_cell.angle_beta   90.00
_cell.angle_gamma   90.00
#
_symmetry.space_group_name_H-M   'P 1'
#
loop_
_entity.id
_entity.type
_entity.pdbx_description
1 polymer ?
#
loop_
_entity_poly.entity_id
_entity_poly.type
_entity_poly.pdbx_seq_one_letter_code
_entity_poly.pdbx_strand_id
1 'polypeptide(L)' 'MNEQGEILDAMAALVDDGKIRTTLTRRLSPINAANLKTVHALIESGAAKGKIVLEGF' A
#
# COMPACT_ATOMS: atom_id res chain seq x y z
N MET A 1 -8.47 -8.73 21.23
CA MET A 1 -8.15 -8.07 19.94
C MET A 1 -7.44 -6.78 20.29
N ASN A 2 -6.34 -6.51 19.60
CA ASN A 2 -5.41 -5.42 19.92
C ASN A 2 -5.99 -4.08 19.40
N GLU A 3 -5.73 -2.95 20.06
CA GLU A 3 -6.23 -1.60 19.71
C GLU A 3 -6.06 -1.24 18.22
N GLN A 4 -4.99 -1.74 17.61
CA GLN A 4 -4.74 -1.59 16.17
C GLN A 4 -5.87 -2.16 15.29
N GLY A 5 -6.46 -3.29 15.67
CA GLY A 5 -7.55 -3.92 14.92
C GLY A 5 -8.78 -3.02 14.88
N GLU A 6 -9.16 -2.45 16.03
CA GLU A 6 -10.31 -1.54 16.14
C GLU A 6 -10.10 -0.28 15.29
N ILE A 7 -8.88 0.25 15.26
CA ILE A 7 -8.53 1.40 14.40
C ILE A 7 -8.65 1.03 12.92
N LEU A 8 -8.20 -0.16 12.52
CA LEU A 8 -8.28 -0.62 11.14
C LEU A 8 -9.74 -0.85 10.70
N ASP A 9 -10.58 -1.38 11.58
CA ASP A 9 -12.02 -1.56 11.32
C ASP A 9 -12.73 -0.21 11.13
N ALA A 10 -12.45 0.76 12.01
CA ALA A 10 -12.96 2.12 11.86
C ALA A 10 -12.48 2.78 10.56
N MET A 11 -11.22 2.57 10.17
CA MET A 11 -10.67 3.07 8.91
C MET A 11 -11.35 2.44 7.69
N ALA A 12 -11.69 1.14 7.74
CA ALA A 12 -12.41 0.47 6.67
C ALA A 12 -13.80 1.09 6.42
N ALA A 13 -14.56 1.34 7.48
CA ALA A 13 -15.86 2.02 7.38
C ALA A 13 -15.74 3.41 6.71
N LEU A 14 -14.68 4.17 7.03
CA LEU A 14 -14.43 5.48 6.41
C LEU A 14 -14.02 5.38 4.93
N VAL A 15 -13.40 4.27 4.51
CA VAL A 15 -13.08 4.00 3.10
C VAL A 15 -14.36 3.68 2.33
N ASP A 16 -15.23 2.84 2.88
CA ASP A 16 -16.51 2.48 2.26
C ASP A 16 -17.45 3.69 2.13
N ASP A 17 -17.47 4.58 3.13
CA ASP A 17 -18.14 5.88 3.10
C ASP A 17 -17.53 6.88 2.10
N GLY A 18 -16.39 6.55 1.47
CA GLY A 18 -15.67 7.39 0.53
C GLY A 18 -14.96 8.60 1.15
N LYS A 19 -14.92 8.70 2.48
CA LYS A 19 -14.23 9.76 3.24
C LYS A 19 -12.73 9.60 3.21
N ILE A 20 -12.24 8.36 3.19
CA ILE A 20 -10.83 8.01 2.98
C ILE A 20 -10.70 7.35 1.61
N ARG A 21 -9.62 7.68 0.89
CA ARG A 21 -9.31 7.09 -0.42
C ARG A 21 -7.93 6.45 -0.40
N THR A 22 -7.76 5.43 -1.25
CA THR A 22 -6.46 4.79 -1.43
C THR A 22 -5.39 5.80 -1.84
N THR A 23 -4.16 5.57 -1.36
CA THR A 23 -2.96 6.30 -1.78
C THR A 23 -2.13 5.51 -2.80
N LEU A 24 -2.68 4.43 -3.36
CA LEU A 24 -2.06 3.64 -4.42
C LEU A 24 -1.72 4.53 -5.63
N THR A 25 -0.44 4.62 -5.95
CA THR A 25 0.05 5.37 -7.12
C THR A 25 0.69 4.46 -8.15
N ARG A 26 1.17 3.28 -7.77
CA ARG A 26 1.81 2.33 -8.67
C ARG A 26 1.55 0.89 -8.25
N ARG A 27 1.29 0.02 -9.22
CA ARG A 27 1.10 -1.43 -9.06
C ARG A 27 2.13 -2.19 -9.88
N LEU A 28 2.76 -3.21 -9.31
CA LEU A 28 3.65 -4.15 -9.99
C LEU A 28 3.15 -5.58 -9.80
N SER A 29 3.37 -6.43 -10.78
CA SER A 29 3.06 -7.85 -10.72
C SER A 29 4.09 -8.64 -11.54
N PRO A 30 4.46 -9.88 -11.15
CA PRO A 30 4.10 -10.57 -9.91
C PRO A 30 4.96 -10.10 -8.72
N ILE A 31 4.64 -10.58 -7.52
CA ILE A 31 5.49 -10.53 -6.34
C ILE A 31 6.69 -11.43 -6.59
N ASN A 32 7.80 -10.83 -7.01
CA ASN A 32 9.06 -11.52 -7.20
C ASN A 32 10.24 -10.64 -6.74
N ALA A 33 11.43 -11.24 -6.64
CA ALA A 33 12.61 -10.54 -6.15
C ALA A 33 13.03 -9.36 -7.05
N ALA A 34 12.79 -9.44 -8.36
CA ALA A 34 13.12 -8.37 -9.29
C ALA A 34 12.27 -7.12 -9.03
N ASN A 35 10.95 -7.30 -8.95
CA ASN A 35 9.99 -6.23 -8.66
C ASN A 35 10.20 -5.63 -7.26
N LEU A 36 10.52 -6.46 -6.26
CA LEU A 36 10.86 -5.98 -4.92
C LEU A 36 12.09 -5.06 -4.93
N LYS A 37 13.17 -5.45 -5.62
CA LYS A 37 14.39 -4.62 -5.73
C LYS A 37 14.09 -3.28 -6.41
N THR A 38 13.32 -3.28 -7.50
CA THR A 38 12.93 -2.05 -8.19
C THR A 38 12.13 -1.11 -7.30
N VAL A 39 11.17 -1.63 -6.53
CA VAL A 39 10.35 -0.81 -5.62
C VAL A 39 11.17 -0.31 -4.44
N HIS A 40 12.07 -1.13 -3.89
CA HIS A 40 12.93 -0.71 -2.79
C HIS A 40 13.82 0.47 -3.19
N ALA A 41 14.50 0.39 -4.33
CA ALA A 41 15.34 1.47 -4.85
C ALA A 41 14.54 2.78 -5.07
N LEU A 42 13.29 2.68 -5.53
CA LEU A 42 12.43 3.84 -5.71
C LEU A 42 12.03 4.48 -4.38
N ILE A 43 11.79 3.69 -3.33
CA ILE A 43 11.48 4.19 -1.99
C ILE A 43 12.73 4.85 -1.37
N GLU A 44 13.89 4.20 -1.47
CA GLU A 44 15.17 4.71 -0.97
C GLU A 44 15.56 6.04 -1.62
N SER A 45 15.22 6.25 -2.89
CA SER A 45 15.47 7.51 -3.59
C SER A 45 14.63 8.70 -3.09
N GLY A 46 13.59 8.46 -2.28
CA GLY A 46 12.65 9.49 -1.83
C GLY A 46 11.71 10.03 -2.92
N ALA A 47 11.82 9.56 -4.18
CA ALA A 47 10.96 9.99 -5.29
C ALA A 47 9.55 9.37 -5.26
N ALA A 48 9.32 8.39 -4.38
CA ALA A 48 8.03 7.73 -4.27
C ALA A 48 6.98 8.66 -3.63
N LYS A 49 5.93 8.99 -4.40
CA LYS A 49 4.72 9.65 -3.89
C LYS A 49 3.60 8.62 -3.73
N GLY A 50 2.95 8.60 -2.56
CA GLY A 50 1.87 7.65 -2.26
C GLY A 50 2.40 6.26 -1.90
N LYS A 51 1.67 5.21 -2.30
CA LYS A 51 2.00 3.80 -2.02
C LYS A 51 2.17 3.01 -3.31
N ILE A 52 3.19 2.15 -3.31
CA ILE A 52 3.46 1.19 -4.37
C ILE A 52 3.04 -0.19 -3.87
N VAL A 53 2.24 -0.93 -4.64
CA VAL A 53 1.75 -2.27 -4.29
C VAL A 53 2.31 -3.31 -5.26
N LEU A 54 2.69 -4.47 -4.73
CA LEU A 54 2.99 -5.67 -5.53
C LEU A 54 1.88 -6.70 -5.32
N GLU A 55 1.45 -7.38 -6.38
CA GLU A 55 0.40 -8.39 -6.34
C GLU A 55 0.65 -9.55 -7.32
N GLY A 56 -0.01 -10.70 -7.06
CA GLY A 56 0.16 -11.95 -7.80
C GLY A 56 1.40 -12.72 -7.34
N PHE A 57 1.28 -14.01 -7.04
CA PHE A 57 2.43 -14.87 -6.66
C PHE A 57 2.93 -15.67 -7.85
#